data_AF-A0A954W7Z5-F1
#
_entry.id   AF-A0A954W7Z5-F1
#
_cell.length_a   1.000
_cell.length_b   1.000
_cell.length_c   1.000
_cell.angle_alpha   90.00
_cell.angle_beta   90.00
_cell.angle_gamma   90.00
#
_symmetry.space_group_name_H-M   'P 1'
#
loop_
_entity.id
_entity.type
_entity.pdbx_description
1 polymer ?
#
loop_
_entity_poly.entity_id
_entity_poly.type
_entity_poly.pdbx_seq_one_letter_code
_entity_poly.pdbx_strand_id
1 'polypeptide(L)'
;FFNINFRNGAYGTENRTFTMTLEEDYSISGVATVDVPTTIMKIFGNDEVALSVDCEAKLGFSDTDVMMVLDTSAWAQLGPMGDVLRATQAKKIVLDHHVAEDDLGAEMFKNTTAEAAGRLVVEAAEALGVELTEAIATPLFAALSTDTGWFRFGSTTATTYRIAAKLTEAGAKPAAIYADLYETETLARVRLRGVILERFCSELDGRLVHSYVVRDDFEKTGALPSDTEDAINMGLAIAGTQAAVIVIEQPRGGFKISFRSRCEMNCSEVAAQFGGGGHKAAAGAFLEGSLQDVQTRVLDAVRAAMR
;
A
#
# COMPACT_ATOMS: atom_id res chain seq x y z
N PHE A 1 -9.53 -19.65 -10.37
CA PHE A 1 -8.90 -20.93 -10.77
C PHE A 1 -9.10 -21.23 -12.26
N PHE A 2 -10.35 -21.44 -12.73
CA PHE A 2 -10.63 -21.88 -14.11
C PHE A 2 -10.06 -20.95 -15.20
N ASN A 3 -10.25 -19.63 -15.10
CA ASN A 3 -9.69 -18.65 -16.06
C ASN A 3 -8.16 -18.55 -16.04
N ILE A 4 -7.52 -19.02 -14.97
CA ILE A 4 -6.06 -18.98 -14.84
C ILE A 4 -5.46 -20.20 -15.55
N ASN A 5 -6.08 -21.38 -15.39
CA ASN A 5 -5.58 -22.66 -15.89
C ASN A 5 -6.08 -23.04 -17.30
N PHE A 6 -7.27 -22.57 -17.72
CA PHE A 6 -7.89 -22.91 -19.01
C PHE A 6 -8.31 -21.64 -19.77
N ARG A 7 -7.32 -20.83 -20.15
CA ARG A 7 -7.53 -19.61 -20.96
C ARG A 7 -7.93 -19.99 -22.39
N ASN A 8 -8.63 -19.09 -23.09
CA ASN A 8 -9.01 -19.33 -24.49
C ASN A 8 -7.80 -19.74 -25.34
N GLY A 9 -7.87 -20.92 -25.98
CA GLY A 9 -6.81 -21.50 -26.80
C GLY A 9 -5.64 -22.14 -26.04
N ALA A 10 -5.60 -22.09 -24.71
CA ALA A 10 -4.58 -22.77 -23.93
C ALA A 10 -4.77 -24.29 -24.04
N TYR A 11 -3.69 -25.05 -24.25
CA TYR A 11 -3.74 -26.51 -24.41
C TYR A 11 -4.67 -27.03 -25.52
N GLY A 12 -5.03 -26.19 -26.50
CA GLY A 12 -5.96 -26.56 -27.57
C GLY A 12 -7.42 -26.68 -27.13
N THR A 13 -7.79 -26.06 -26.00
CA THR A 13 -9.15 -26.13 -25.48
C THR A 13 -10.18 -25.40 -26.35
N GLU A 14 -11.34 -26.02 -26.55
CA GLU A 14 -12.48 -25.48 -27.29
C GLU A 14 -13.77 -25.48 -26.43
N ASN A 15 -14.85 -24.88 -26.95
CA ASN A 15 -16.21 -24.86 -26.35
C ASN A 15 -16.30 -24.42 -24.88
N ARG A 16 -15.46 -23.47 -24.46
CA ARG A 16 -15.50 -22.95 -23.09
C ARG A 16 -16.83 -22.23 -22.80
N THR A 17 -17.56 -22.67 -21.78
CA THR A 17 -18.76 -21.99 -21.30
C THR A 17 -18.65 -21.65 -19.81
N PHE A 18 -19.33 -20.58 -19.43
CA PHE A 18 -19.37 -20.11 -18.06
C PHE A 18 -20.77 -19.58 -17.76
N THR A 19 -21.49 -20.27 -16.88
CA THR A 19 -22.82 -19.87 -16.45
C THR A 19 -22.77 -19.65 -14.95
N MET A 20 -23.15 -18.44 -14.53
CA MET A 20 -23.25 -18.07 -13.13
C MET A 20 -24.68 -17.65 -12.82
N THR A 21 -25.18 -18.13 -11.69
CA THR A 21 -26.49 -17.77 -11.16
C THR A 21 -26.27 -17.09 -9.81
N LEU A 22 -26.91 -15.94 -9.63
CA LEU A 22 -27.08 -15.38 -8.30
C LEU A 22 -28.26 -16.09 -7.66
N GLU A 23 -27.98 -16.88 -6.63
CA GLU A 23 -29.02 -17.60 -5.89
C GLU A 23 -29.76 -16.64 -4.94
N GLU A 24 -30.93 -17.05 -4.47
CA GLU A 24 -31.77 -16.25 -3.57
C GLU A 24 -31.06 -15.89 -2.24
N ASP A 25 -30.05 -16.67 -1.83
CA ASP A 25 -29.29 -16.48 -0.59
C ASP A 25 -27.98 -15.68 -0.78
N TYR A 26 -27.86 -14.96 -1.89
CA TYR A 26 -26.66 -14.20 -2.29
C TYR A 26 -25.40 -15.05 -2.47
N SER A 27 -25.52 -16.38 -2.52
CA SER A 27 -24.46 -17.22 -3.05
C SER A 27 -24.40 -17.06 -4.57
N ILE A 28 -23.18 -17.11 -5.09
CA ILE A 28 -22.94 -17.24 -6.52
C ILE A 28 -22.56 -18.69 -6.75
N SER A 29 -23.42 -19.41 -7.45
CA SER A 29 -23.13 -20.74 -7.95
C SER A 29 -22.83 -20.65 -9.44
N GLY A 30 -22.00 -21.56 -9.94
CA GLY A 30 -21.93 -21.73 -11.37
C GLY A 30 -21.02 -22.84 -11.82
N VAL A 31 -21.16 -23.16 -13.09
CA VAL A 31 -20.47 -24.27 -13.73
C VAL A 31 -19.57 -23.69 -14.81
N ALA A 32 -18.30 -24.11 -14.77
CA ALA A 32 -17.35 -23.82 -15.84
C ALA A 32 -17.02 -25.13 -16.56
N THR A 33 -17.20 -25.15 -17.88
CA THR A 33 -16.87 -26.30 -18.72
C THR A 33 -15.84 -25.95 -19.77
N VAL A 34 -15.04 -26.94 -20.15
CA VAL A 34 -14.08 -26.84 -21.26
C VAL A 34 -13.79 -28.22 -21.83
N ASP A 35 -13.67 -28.31 -23.15
CA ASP A 35 -13.20 -29.52 -23.81
C ASP A 35 -11.67 -29.47 -23.93
N VAL A 36 -11.00 -30.52 -23.45
CA VAL A 36 -9.54 -30.63 -23.51
C VAL A 36 -9.16 -31.75 -24.48
N PRO A 37 -8.35 -31.47 -25.52
CA PRO A 37 -7.89 -32.50 -26.43
C PRO A 37 -6.96 -33.48 -25.72
N THR A 38 -7.12 -34.78 -25.99
CA THR A 38 -6.24 -35.79 -25.42
C THR A 38 -5.19 -36.22 -26.43
N THR A 39 -3.92 -36.22 -26.02
CA THR A 39 -2.84 -36.64 -26.92
C THR A 39 -2.66 -38.16 -26.94
N ILE A 40 -2.85 -38.82 -25.79
CA ILE A 40 -2.66 -40.27 -25.64
C ILE A 40 -3.97 -41.04 -25.80
N MET A 41 -5.10 -40.51 -25.30
CA MET A 41 -6.40 -41.21 -25.36
C MET A 41 -7.02 -41.21 -26.76
N LYS A 42 -6.51 -40.35 -27.66
CA LYS A 42 -6.80 -40.37 -29.10
C LYS A 42 -6.60 -41.74 -29.74
N ILE A 43 -5.56 -42.47 -29.31
CA ILE A 43 -5.24 -43.82 -29.81
C ILE A 43 -6.37 -44.82 -29.48
N PHE A 44 -7.14 -44.55 -28.43
CA PHE A 44 -8.28 -45.34 -27.99
C PHE A 44 -9.63 -44.75 -28.44
N GLY A 45 -9.62 -43.81 -29.40
CA GLY A 45 -10.83 -43.21 -29.97
C GLY A 45 -11.50 -42.12 -29.11
N ASN A 46 -10.82 -41.62 -28.08
CA ASN A 46 -11.32 -40.51 -27.26
C ASN A 46 -10.51 -39.25 -27.59
N ASP A 47 -10.96 -38.49 -28.59
CA ASP A 47 -10.22 -37.33 -29.09
C ASP A 47 -10.16 -36.18 -28.07
N GLU A 48 -11.20 -36.05 -27.24
CA GLU A 48 -11.36 -34.97 -26.26
C GLU A 48 -11.97 -35.49 -24.95
N VAL A 49 -11.72 -34.78 -23.85
CA VAL A 49 -12.36 -35.00 -22.56
C VAL A 49 -13.00 -33.70 -22.11
N ALA A 50 -14.31 -33.75 -21.85
CA ALA A 50 -15.05 -32.65 -21.24
C ALA A 50 -14.69 -32.55 -19.75
N LEU A 51 -14.17 -31.41 -19.33
CA LEU A 51 -13.95 -31.08 -17.93
C LEU A 51 -15.06 -30.13 -17.45
N SER A 52 -15.60 -30.40 -16.27
CA SER A 52 -16.55 -29.54 -15.57
C SER A 52 -16.07 -29.29 -14.14
N VAL A 53 -16.22 -28.06 -13.67
CA VAL A 53 -15.97 -27.69 -12.28
C VAL A 53 -17.16 -26.88 -11.77
N ASP A 54 -17.73 -27.33 -10.67
CA ASP A 54 -18.72 -26.58 -9.90
C ASP A 54 -18.00 -25.61 -8.97
N CYS A 55 -18.39 -24.35 -9.02
CA CYS A 55 -17.89 -23.32 -8.12
C CYS A 55 -19.05 -22.77 -7.27
N GLU A 56 -18.82 -22.64 -5.97
CA GLU A 56 -19.73 -21.95 -5.06
C GLU A 56 -18.95 -20.90 -4.29
N ALA A 57 -19.49 -19.69 -4.19
CA ALA A 57 -19.00 -18.64 -3.32
C ALA A 57 -20.17 -18.00 -2.58
N LYS A 58 -20.15 -18.06 -1.25
CA LYS A 58 -21.15 -17.44 -0.39
C LYS A 58 -20.54 -16.23 0.31
N LEU A 59 -21.05 -15.03 0.01
CA LEU A 59 -20.74 -13.85 0.80
C LEU A 59 -21.50 -13.95 2.13
N GLY A 60 -20.87 -14.55 3.13
CA GLY A 60 -21.39 -14.57 4.50
C GLY A 60 -21.14 -13.23 5.18
N PHE A 61 -22.09 -12.30 5.15
CA PHE A 61 -22.14 -11.25 6.16
C PHE A 61 -22.77 -11.87 7.42
N SER A 62 -21.91 -12.42 8.28
CA SER A 62 -22.23 -13.14 9.51
C SER A 62 -22.71 -12.22 10.63
N ASP A 63 -23.42 -12.79 11.62
CA ASP A 63 -23.63 -12.32 13.00
C ASP A 63 -22.47 -11.47 13.54
N THR A 64 -22.43 -10.19 13.16
CA THR A 64 -21.38 -9.27 13.57
C THR A 64 -22.04 -8.26 14.46
N ASP A 65 -21.89 -8.44 15.78
CA ASP A 65 -22.42 -7.49 16.76
C ASP A 65 -21.66 -6.16 16.71
N VAL A 66 -20.34 -6.23 16.45
CA VAL A 66 -19.44 -5.08 16.45
C VAL A 66 -18.48 -5.13 15.27
N MET A 67 -18.38 -4.02 14.53
CA MET A 67 -17.38 -3.80 13.50
C MET A 67 -16.38 -2.74 13.96
N MET A 68 -15.11 -3.11 14.07
CA MET A 68 -14.03 -2.21 14.49
C MET A 68 -13.24 -1.70 13.28
N VAL A 69 -13.02 -0.39 13.23
CA VAL A 69 -12.15 0.30 12.29
C VAL A 69 -10.94 0.80 13.07
N LEU A 70 -9.74 0.46 12.63
CA LEU A 70 -8.50 0.83 13.31
C LEU A 70 -7.68 1.74 12.40
N ASP A 71 -7.02 2.73 13.01
CA ASP A 71 -6.02 3.60 12.37
C ASP A 71 -6.53 4.51 11.25
N THR A 72 -7.86 4.63 11.13
CA THR A 72 -8.49 5.59 10.24
C THR A 72 -9.86 6.00 10.74
N SER A 73 -10.19 7.26 10.50
CA SER A 73 -11.51 7.84 10.67
C SER A 73 -12.02 8.52 9.40
N ALA A 74 -11.42 8.24 8.23
CA ALA A 74 -11.76 8.88 6.96
C ALA A 74 -12.36 7.89 5.95
N TRP A 75 -13.50 8.24 5.36
CA TRP A 75 -14.19 7.42 4.35
C TRP A 75 -13.30 7.11 3.15
N ALA A 76 -12.47 8.09 2.74
CA ALA A 76 -11.57 7.94 1.61
C ALA A 76 -10.50 6.85 1.80
N GLN A 77 -10.16 6.51 3.05
CA GLN A 77 -9.14 5.51 3.37
C GLN A 77 -9.70 4.08 3.48
N LEU A 78 -11.03 3.92 3.60
CA LEU A 78 -11.67 2.61 3.70
C LEU A 78 -11.79 1.87 2.37
N GLY A 79 -11.65 2.56 1.24
CA GLY A 79 -11.80 1.98 -0.09
C GLY A 79 -13.12 1.21 -0.24
N PRO A 80 -13.12 -0.01 -0.83
CA PRO A 80 -14.32 -0.84 -0.96
C PRO A 80 -14.97 -1.25 0.38
N MET A 81 -14.23 -1.23 1.50
CA MET A 81 -14.80 -1.52 2.83
C MET A 81 -15.71 -0.39 3.34
N GLY A 82 -15.64 0.80 2.73
CA GLY A 82 -16.58 1.87 3.04
C GLY A 82 -18.03 1.47 2.79
N ASP A 83 -18.30 0.73 1.71
CA ASP A 83 -19.67 0.30 1.39
C ASP A 83 -20.18 -0.78 2.36
N VAL A 84 -19.29 -1.68 2.80
CA VAL A 84 -19.58 -2.66 3.85
C VAL A 84 -19.90 -1.96 5.16
N LEU A 85 -19.09 -0.98 5.55
CA LEU A 85 -19.29 -0.19 6.77
C LEU A 85 -20.57 0.65 6.70
N ARG A 86 -21.01 1.09 5.52
CA ARG A 86 -22.31 1.77 5.35
C ARG A 86 -23.48 0.82 5.48
N ALA A 87 -23.38 -0.36 4.89
CA ALA A 87 -24.48 -1.33 4.83
C ALA A 87 -24.68 -2.10 6.15
N THR A 88 -23.62 -2.28 6.95
CA THR A 88 -23.70 -3.07 8.18
C THR A 88 -24.64 -2.45 9.22
N GLN A 89 -25.37 -3.32 9.91
CA GLN A 89 -26.17 -2.99 11.10
C GLN A 89 -25.40 -3.19 12.41
N ALA A 90 -24.17 -3.72 12.34
CA ALA A 90 -23.30 -3.91 13.49
C ALA A 90 -23.00 -2.57 14.20
N LYS A 91 -22.78 -2.61 15.51
CA LYS A 91 -22.24 -1.44 16.23
C LYS A 91 -20.85 -1.13 15.68
N LYS A 92 -20.62 0.10 15.26
CA LYS A 92 -19.34 0.52 14.70
C LYS A 92 -18.50 1.15 15.79
N ILE A 93 -17.23 0.77 15.86
CA ILE A 93 -16.25 1.34 16.78
C ILE A 93 -15.02 1.75 15.97
N VAL A 94 -14.49 2.94 16.22
CA VAL A 94 -13.27 3.44 15.60
C VAL A 94 -12.21 3.63 16.68
N LEU A 95 -11.01 3.12 16.46
CA LEU A 95 -9.84 3.32 17.32
C LEU A 95 -8.73 3.95 16.49
N ASP A 96 -8.46 5.24 16.74
CA ASP A 96 -7.66 6.07 15.84
C ASP A 96 -6.87 7.16 16.61
N HIS A 97 -5.78 7.62 16.02
CA HIS A 97 -4.92 8.68 16.55
C HIS A 97 -4.73 9.86 15.60
N HIS A 98 -5.26 9.79 14.37
CA HIS A 98 -5.17 10.88 13.40
C HIS A 98 -5.99 12.11 13.82
N VAL A 99 -5.61 13.33 13.40
CA VAL A 99 -6.38 14.54 13.74
C VAL A 99 -7.65 14.67 12.91
N ALA A 100 -7.56 14.41 11.59
CA ALA A 100 -8.71 14.48 10.69
C ALA A 100 -9.73 13.38 11.01
N GLU A 101 -11.01 13.65 10.75
CA GLU A 101 -12.11 12.68 10.88
C GLU A 101 -13.25 13.04 9.94
N ASP A 102 -13.90 11.99 9.44
CA ASP A 102 -15.25 12.03 8.89
C ASP A 102 -16.22 11.43 9.91
N ASP A 103 -17.52 11.68 9.73
CA ASP A 103 -18.56 10.97 10.49
C ASP A 103 -18.77 9.57 9.88
N LEU A 104 -18.25 8.55 10.56
CA LEU A 104 -18.44 7.14 10.19
C LEU A 104 -19.71 6.52 10.83
N GLY A 105 -20.45 7.28 11.65
CA GLY A 105 -21.56 6.76 12.45
C GLY A 105 -21.10 5.72 13.48
N ALA A 106 -19.90 5.90 14.03
CA ALA A 106 -19.23 4.96 14.94
C ALA A 106 -18.95 5.59 16.31
N GLU A 107 -18.83 4.75 17.34
CA GLU A 107 -18.29 5.19 18.63
C GLU A 107 -16.77 5.37 18.53
N MET A 108 -16.28 6.55 18.88
CA MET A 108 -14.90 6.96 18.64
C MET A 108 -14.04 6.80 19.91
N PHE A 109 -13.04 5.92 19.85
CA PHE A 109 -11.95 5.81 20.82
C PHE A 109 -10.71 6.46 20.22
N LYS A 110 -10.65 7.79 20.36
CA LYS A 110 -9.67 8.62 19.67
C LYS A 110 -8.73 9.32 20.64
N ASN A 111 -7.42 9.22 20.38
CA ASN A 111 -6.42 9.96 21.14
C ASN A 111 -5.34 10.49 20.20
N THR A 112 -5.43 11.76 19.85
CA THR A 112 -4.50 12.44 18.92
C THR A 112 -3.12 12.69 19.51
N THR A 113 -2.91 12.41 20.80
CA THR A 113 -1.59 12.45 21.44
C THR A 113 -0.88 11.10 21.42
N ALA A 114 -1.56 10.03 20.99
CA ALA A 114 -0.93 8.74 20.77
C ALA A 114 -0.13 8.76 19.46
N GLU A 115 1.07 8.21 19.54
CA GLU A 115 2.00 8.14 18.42
C GLU A 115 1.65 7.07 17.40
N ALA A 116 0.80 6.10 17.76
CA ALA A 116 0.41 4.97 16.93
C ALA A 116 -0.96 4.41 17.35
N ALA A 117 -1.76 3.93 16.41
CA ALA A 117 -2.96 3.17 16.75
C ALA A 117 -2.64 1.89 17.53
N GLY A 118 -1.48 1.26 17.28
CA GLY A 118 -1.01 0.10 18.03
C GLY A 118 -0.90 0.35 19.55
N ARG A 119 -0.55 1.57 19.97
CA ARG A 119 -0.57 1.96 21.39
C ARG A 119 -1.99 1.93 21.97
N LEU A 120 -2.97 2.43 21.24
CA LEU A 120 -4.37 2.46 21.67
C LEU A 120 -4.95 1.05 21.79
N VAL A 121 -4.54 0.13 20.91
CA VAL A 121 -4.90 -1.29 21.03
C VAL A 121 -4.31 -1.93 22.29
N VAL A 122 -3.06 -1.60 22.66
CA VAL A 122 -2.46 -2.07 23.93
C VAL A 122 -3.24 -1.51 25.13
N GLU A 123 -3.54 -0.21 25.15
CA GLU A 123 -4.31 0.42 26.22
C GLU A 123 -5.71 -0.22 26.36
N ALA A 124 -6.37 -0.52 25.23
CA ALA A 124 -7.66 -1.22 25.22
C ALA A 124 -7.55 -2.68 25.73
N ALA A 125 -6.53 -3.42 25.30
CA ALA A 125 -6.27 -4.78 25.78
C ALA A 125 -6.07 -4.81 27.30
N GLU A 126 -5.30 -3.86 27.84
CA GLU A 126 -5.08 -3.73 29.29
C GLU A 126 -6.38 -3.41 30.05
N ALA A 127 -7.19 -2.49 29.54
CA ALA A 127 -8.48 -2.14 30.14
C ALA A 127 -9.47 -3.31 30.15
N LEU A 128 -9.39 -4.20 29.15
CA LEU A 128 -10.21 -5.40 29.03
C LEU A 128 -9.63 -6.62 29.76
N GLY A 129 -8.44 -6.51 30.36
CA GLY A 129 -7.75 -7.62 31.02
C GLY A 129 -7.28 -8.71 30.05
N VAL A 130 -7.02 -8.37 28.79
CA VAL A 130 -6.50 -9.29 27.78
C VAL A 130 -5.00 -9.48 28.00
N GLU A 131 -4.57 -10.73 28.14
CA GLU A 131 -3.15 -11.09 28.23
C GLU A 131 -2.48 -10.93 26.85
N LEU A 132 -1.37 -10.19 26.80
CA LEU A 132 -0.59 -10.02 25.58
C LEU A 132 0.24 -11.29 25.33
N THR A 133 -0.13 -12.03 24.30
CA THR A 133 0.65 -13.17 23.79
C THR A 133 1.62 -12.72 22.70
N GLU A 134 2.62 -13.53 22.34
CA GLU A 134 3.55 -13.23 21.25
C GLU A 134 2.82 -12.91 19.93
N ALA A 135 1.73 -13.62 19.65
CA ALA A 135 0.91 -13.43 18.45
C ALA A 135 0.18 -12.07 18.41
N ILE A 136 -0.13 -11.50 19.58
CA ILE A 136 -0.70 -10.15 19.71
C ILE A 136 0.42 -9.11 19.74
N ALA A 137 1.48 -9.38 20.50
CA ALA A 137 2.54 -8.42 20.77
C ALA A 137 3.38 -8.11 19.54
N THR A 138 3.63 -9.09 18.67
CA THR A 138 4.43 -8.94 17.45
C THR A 138 3.85 -7.88 16.49
N PRO A 139 2.59 -7.97 16.03
CA PRO A 139 2.00 -6.95 15.16
C PRO A 139 1.83 -5.60 15.86
N LEU A 140 1.56 -5.57 17.17
CA LEU A 140 1.48 -4.31 17.92
C LEU A 140 2.84 -3.62 18.04
N PHE A 141 3.93 -4.38 18.19
CA PHE A 141 5.28 -3.82 18.17
C PHE A 141 5.60 -3.28 16.79
N ALA A 142 5.25 -4.01 15.73
CA ALA A 142 5.40 -3.54 14.35
C ALA A 142 4.70 -2.18 14.16
N ALA A 143 3.42 -2.07 14.48
CA ALA A 143 2.66 -0.81 14.38
C ALA A 143 3.27 0.34 15.20
N LEU A 144 3.65 0.08 16.46
CA LEU A 144 4.30 1.09 17.30
C LEU A 144 5.62 1.57 16.69
N SER A 145 6.42 0.62 16.20
CA SER A 145 7.74 0.89 15.66
C SER A 145 7.69 1.60 14.31
N THR A 146 6.73 1.31 13.44
CA THR A 146 6.59 1.98 12.14
C THR A 146 6.16 3.43 12.28
N ASP A 147 5.16 3.70 13.11
CA ASP A 147 4.59 5.05 13.27
C ASP A 147 5.53 6.00 14.03
N THR A 148 6.46 5.44 14.80
CA THR A 148 7.52 6.20 15.48
C THR A 148 8.81 6.30 14.65
N GLY A 149 8.81 5.75 13.44
CA GLY A 149 9.98 5.73 12.56
C GLY A 149 11.13 4.94 13.18
N TRP A 150 10.84 3.83 13.84
CA TRP A 150 11.75 3.07 14.68
C TRP A 150 12.25 3.88 15.88
N PHE A 151 11.31 4.51 16.60
CA PHE A 151 11.53 5.33 17.80
C PHE A 151 12.40 6.60 17.58
N ARG A 152 12.52 7.06 16.34
CA ARG A 152 13.33 8.24 15.98
C ARG A 152 12.52 9.53 15.95
N PHE A 153 11.21 9.44 15.75
CA PHE A 153 10.36 10.62 15.62
C PHE A 153 10.11 11.27 17.00
N GLY A 154 9.97 12.60 17.01
CA GLY A 154 9.75 13.39 18.23
C GLY A 154 8.41 13.11 18.94
N SER A 155 7.51 12.35 18.32
CA SER A 155 6.30 11.80 18.94
C SER A 155 6.61 10.68 19.94
N THR A 156 7.81 10.09 19.90
CA THR A 156 8.23 9.03 20.81
C THR A 156 8.36 9.58 22.24
N THR A 157 7.72 8.92 23.21
CA THR A 157 7.73 9.32 24.62
C THR A 157 8.19 8.19 25.54
N ALA A 158 8.34 8.49 26.84
CA ALA A 158 8.55 7.46 27.86
C ALA A 158 7.45 6.39 27.85
N THR A 159 6.21 6.75 27.50
CA THR A 159 5.10 5.79 27.37
C THR A 159 5.34 4.83 26.22
N THR A 160 5.80 5.32 25.07
CA THR A 160 6.17 4.49 23.91
C THR A 160 7.18 3.41 24.29
N TYR A 161 8.24 3.77 25.01
CA TYR A 161 9.26 2.81 25.43
C TYR A 161 8.74 1.79 26.45
N ARG A 162 7.82 2.18 27.35
CA ARG A 162 7.19 1.24 28.28
C ARG A 162 6.30 0.23 27.55
N ILE A 163 5.55 0.68 26.55
CA ILE A 163 4.74 -0.21 25.71
C ILE A 163 5.65 -1.17 24.93
N ALA A 164 6.72 -0.66 24.31
CA ALA A 164 7.71 -1.49 23.61
C ALA A 164 8.33 -2.56 24.54
N ALA A 165 8.65 -2.19 25.79
CA ALA A 165 9.13 -3.13 26.80
C ALA A 165 8.09 -4.23 27.09
N LYS A 166 6.83 -3.85 27.38
CA LYS A 166 5.74 -4.81 27.62
C LYS A 166 5.52 -5.77 26.46
N LEU A 167 5.54 -5.26 25.22
CA LEU A 167 5.37 -6.07 24.02
C LEU A 167 6.53 -7.07 23.84
N THR A 168 7.75 -6.65 24.18
CA THR A 168 8.93 -7.52 24.15
C THR A 168 8.88 -8.58 25.25
N GLU A 169 8.43 -8.22 26.47
CA GLU A 169 8.17 -9.16 27.57
C GLU A 169 7.12 -10.21 27.18
N ALA A 170 6.10 -9.79 26.41
CA ALA A 170 5.07 -10.66 25.84
C ALA A 170 5.53 -11.53 24.65
N GLY A 171 6.80 -11.41 24.23
CA GLY A 171 7.42 -12.27 23.22
C GLY A 171 7.66 -11.63 21.85
N ALA A 172 7.32 -10.35 21.65
CA ALA A 172 7.72 -9.66 20.42
C ALA A 172 9.25 -9.63 20.29
N LYS A 173 9.75 -9.85 19.07
CA LYS A 173 11.19 -9.91 18.77
C LYS A 173 11.58 -8.75 17.84
N PRO A 174 11.97 -7.58 18.38
CA PRO A 174 12.17 -6.37 17.58
C PRO A 174 13.14 -6.55 16.41
N ALA A 175 14.22 -7.33 16.60
CA ALA A 175 15.19 -7.60 15.55
C ALA A 175 14.60 -8.41 14.38
N ALA A 176 13.77 -9.42 14.67
CA ALA A 176 13.09 -10.20 13.63
C ALA A 176 12.04 -9.37 12.90
N ILE A 177 11.26 -8.58 13.64
CA ILE A 177 10.27 -7.65 13.08
C ILE A 177 10.95 -6.64 12.15
N TYR A 178 12.08 -6.07 12.56
CA TYR A 178 12.84 -5.15 11.71
C TYR A 178 13.33 -5.86 10.43
N ALA A 179 13.89 -7.06 10.57
CA ALA A 179 14.37 -7.83 9.44
C ALA A 179 13.25 -8.11 8.43
N ASP A 180 12.08 -8.54 8.90
CA ASP A 180 10.92 -8.83 8.06
C ASP A 180 10.38 -7.58 7.34
N LEU A 181 10.39 -6.42 8.00
CA LEU A 181 9.86 -5.16 7.45
C LEU A 181 10.85 -4.42 6.53
N TYR A 182 12.14 -4.44 6.85
CA TYR A 182 13.14 -3.55 6.22
C TYR A 182 14.34 -4.27 5.60
N GLU A 183 14.59 -5.53 5.94
CA GLU A 183 15.74 -6.32 5.45
C GLU A 183 15.32 -7.38 4.40
N THR A 184 14.19 -7.15 3.72
CA THR A 184 13.63 -8.03 2.68
C THR A 184 13.80 -7.50 1.25
N GLU A 185 14.69 -6.51 1.07
CA GLU A 185 14.93 -5.86 -0.22
C GLU A 185 15.48 -6.84 -1.28
N THR A 186 14.92 -6.78 -2.49
CA THR A 186 15.45 -7.56 -3.61
C THR A 186 16.74 -6.92 -4.16
N LEU A 187 17.65 -7.74 -4.70
CA LEU A 187 18.85 -7.21 -5.36
C LEU A 187 18.50 -6.26 -6.53
N ALA A 188 17.39 -6.51 -7.21
CA ALA A 188 16.87 -5.65 -8.27
C ALA A 188 16.51 -4.25 -7.74
N ARG A 189 15.76 -4.17 -6.63
CA ARG A 189 15.44 -2.90 -5.96
C ARG A 189 16.68 -2.17 -5.48
N VAL A 190 17.66 -2.88 -4.91
CA VAL A 190 18.94 -2.29 -4.49
C VAL A 190 19.72 -1.71 -5.69
N ARG A 191 19.77 -2.42 -6.82
CA ARG A 191 20.40 -1.91 -8.05
C ARG A 191 19.70 -0.68 -8.60
N LEU A 192 18.37 -0.67 -8.61
CA LEU A 192 17.58 0.48 -9.03
C LEU A 192 17.85 1.70 -8.13
N ARG A 193 17.94 1.51 -6.81
CA ARG A 193 18.36 2.58 -5.88
C ARG A 193 19.73 3.13 -6.26
N GLY A 194 20.70 2.28 -6.61
CA GLY A 194 22.01 2.73 -7.11
C GLY A 194 21.91 3.69 -8.30
N VAL A 195 21.07 3.36 -9.29
CA VAL A 195 20.81 4.22 -10.46
C VAL A 195 20.17 5.56 -10.05
N ILE A 196 19.19 5.52 -9.14
CA ILE A 196 18.51 6.73 -8.64
C ILE A 196 19.49 7.65 -7.92
N LEU A 197 20.34 7.07 -7.06
CA LEU A 197 21.35 7.78 -6.28
C LEU A 197 22.41 8.44 -7.17
N GLU A 198 22.90 7.72 -8.19
CA GLU A 198 23.85 8.24 -9.17
C GLU A 198 23.32 9.49 -9.90
N ARG A 199 22.00 9.55 -10.10
CA ARG A 199 21.33 10.64 -10.82
C ARG A 199 20.80 11.76 -9.95
N PHE A 200 21.07 11.76 -8.64
CA PHE A 200 20.66 12.88 -7.80
C PHE A 200 21.37 14.16 -8.22
N CYS A 201 20.58 15.18 -8.56
CA CYS A 201 21.02 16.53 -8.84
C CYS A 201 20.53 17.47 -7.72
N SER A 202 21.35 18.45 -7.35
CA SER A 202 21.03 19.45 -6.33
C SER A 202 20.89 20.84 -6.94
N GLU A 203 19.92 21.61 -6.46
CA GLU A 203 19.68 23.01 -6.82
C GLU A 203 19.41 23.87 -5.58
N LEU A 204 19.34 25.19 -5.77
CA LEU A 204 19.05 26.17 -4.72
C LEU A 204 19.98 25.99 -3.50
N ASP A 205 21.28 25.96 -3.76
CA ASP A 205 22.33 25.76 -2.75
C ASP A 205 22.14 24.47 -1.92
N GLY A 206 21.64 23.41 -2.55
CA GLY A 206 21.42 22.11 -1.92
C GLY A 206 20.05 21.95 -1.25
N ARG A 207 19.18 22.98 -1.29
CA ARG A 207 17.84 22.90 -0.69
C ARG A 207 16.88 22.03 -1.49
N LEU A 208 17.07 21.91 -2.80
CA LEU A 208 16.24 21.07 -3.68
C LEU A 208 17.10 19.94 -4.25
N VAL A 209 16.61 18.70 -4.11
CA VAL A 209 17.22 17.52 -4.75
C VAL A 209 16.22 16.88 -5.70
N HIS A 210 16.67 16.45 -6.87
CA HIS A 210 15.81 15.72 -7.80
C HIS A 210 16.52 14.58 -8.51
N SER A 211 15.76 13.57 -8.93
CA SER A 211 16.24 12.44 -9.74
C SER A 211 15.13 11.95 -10.67
N TYR A 212 15.44 10.95 -11.48
CA TYR A 212 14.50 10.33 -12.39
C TYR A 212 14.82 8.87 -12.68
N VAL A 213 13.77 8.14 -13.07
CA VAL A 213 13.83 6.74 -13.50
C VAL A 213 13.15 6.61 -14.86
N VAL A 214 13.83 6.00 -15.82
CA VAL A 214 13.29 5.70 -17.16
C VAL A 214 13.05 4.20 -17.32
N ARG A 215 12.27 3.80 -18.32
CA ARG A 215 11.88 2.41 -18.57
C ARG A 215 13.08 1.47 -18.66
N ASP A 216 14.13 1.89 -19.36
CA ASP A 216 15.38 1.15 -19.52
C ASP A 216 16.05 0.78 -18.18
N ASP A 217 15.83 1.56 -17.12
CA ASP A 217 16.44 1.26 -15.81
C ASP A 217 15.80 0.02 -15.17
N PHE A 218 14.49 -0.15 -15.32
CA PHE A 218 13.79 -1.33 -14.85
C PHE A 218 14.27 -2.58 -15.59
N GLU A 219 14.45 -2.49 -16.90
CA GLU A 219 14.97 -3.59 -17.72
C GLU A 219 16.41 -3.96 -17.33
N LYS A 220 17.29 -2.97 -17.12
CA LYS A 220 18.70 -3.19 -16.75
C LYS A 220 18.86 -3.77 -15.34
N THR A 221 18.00 -3.37 -14.41
CA THR A 221 18.11 -3.76 -13.00
C THR A 221 17.30 -5.01 -12.67
N GLY A 222 16.29 -5.32 -13.48
CA GLY A 222 15.26 -6.33 -13.20
C GLY A 222 14.21 -5.88 -12.19
N ALA A 223 14.18 -4.58 -11.86
CA ALA A 223 13.27 -4.02 -10.85
C ALA A 223 11.87 -3.80 -11.42
N LEU A 224 10.88 -3.78 -10.53
CA LEU A 224 9.50 -3.44 -10.84
C LEU A 224 9.22 -1.95 -10.59
N PRO A 225 8.20 -1.36 -11.21
CA PRO A 225 7.79 0.02 -10.90
C PRO A 225 7.52 0.26 -9.41
N SER A 226 6.99 -0.74 -8.70
CA SER A 226 6.79 -0.68 -7.24
C SER A 226 8.08 -0.52 -6.46
N ASP A 227 9.23 -0.95 -7.00
CA ASP A 227 10.52 -0.86 -6.30
C ASP A 227 11.02 0.59 -6.14
N THR A 228 10.38 1.55 -6.84
CA THR A 228 10.61 2.98 -6.66
C THR A 228 9.97 3.57 -5.40
N GLU A 229 9.14 2.79 -4.70
CA GLU A 229 8.52 3.21 -3.44
C GLU A 229 9.58 3.64 -2.43
N ASP A 230 9.32 4.79 -1.79
CA ASP A 230 10.19 5.50 -0.85
C ASP A 230 11.56 5.95 -1.36
N ALA A 231 11.92 5.71 -2.62
CA ALA A 231 13.23 6.09 -3.16
C ALA A 231 13.49 7.61 -3.08
N ILE A 232 12.43 8.42 -3.20
CA ILE A 232 12.49 9.88 -3.01
C ILE A 232 13.03 10.29 -1.63
N ASN A 233 12.79 9.49 -0.59
CA ASN A 233 13.21 9.81 0.77
C ASN A 233 14.75 9.79 0.91
N MET A 234 15.46 9.06 0.03
CA MET A 234 16.93 9.11 -0.03
C MET A 234 17.45 10.51 -0.38
N GLY A 235 16.71 11.29 -1.18
CA GLY A 235 17.06 12.67 -1.49
C GLY A 235 16.96 13.59 -0.27
N LEU A 236 15.95 13.35 0.59
CA LEU A 236 15.80 14.06 1.86
C LEU A 236 16.83 13.65 2.93
N ALA A 237 17.58 12.56 2.72
CA ALA A 237 18.65 12.18 3.63
C ALA A 237 19.92 13.02 3.43
N ILE A 238 20.05 13.70 2.29
CA ILE A 238 21.16 14.61 2.01
C ILE A 238 21.05 15.84 2.91
N ALA A 239 22.14 16.20 3.58
CA ALA A 239 22.18 17.32 4.51
C ALA A 239 21.84 18.64 3.80
N GLY A 240 20.92 19.42 4.38
CA GLY A 240 20.46 20.69 3.83
C GLY A 240 19.26 20.58 2.89
N THR A 241 18.91 19.39 2.40
CA THR A 241 17.74 19.20 1.53
C THR A 241 16.45 19.53 2.28
N GLN A 242 15.66 20.43 1.69
CA GLN A 242 14.35 20.84 2.16
C GLN A 242 13.21 20.27 1.31
N ALA A 243 13.45 20.06 0.01
CA ALA A 243 12.49 19.44 -0.90
C ALA A 243 13.17 18.42 -1.81
N ALA A 244 12.42 17.37 -2.16
CA ALA A 244 12.86 16.36 -3.11
C ALA A 244 11.79 16.10 -4.18
N VAL A 245 12.24 15.78 -5.40
CA VAL A 245 11.39 15.41 -6.54
C VAL A 245 11.96 14.16 -7.21
N ILE A 246 11.11 13.21 -7.55
CA ILE A 246 11.50 12.09 -8.42
C ILE A 246 10.49 11.94 -9.56
N VAL A 247 10.99 11.81 -10.78
CA VAL A 247 10.21 11.65 -12.01
C VAL A 247 10.38 10.23 -12.53
N ILE A 248 9.31 9.45 -12.58
CA ILE A 248 9.37 8.00 -12.85
C ILE A 248 8.51 7.67 -14.08
N GLU A 249 9.16 7.23 -15.15
CA GLU A 249 8.49 6.80 -16.37
C GLU A 249 7.57 5.60 -16.07
N GLN A 250 6.34 5.65 -16.56
CA GLN A 250 5.36 4.59 -16.37
C GLN A 250 5.34 3.63 -17.58
N PRO A 251 5.08 2.32 -17.37
CA PRO A 251 5.06 1.34 -18.47
C PRO A 251 4.08 1.67 -19.61
N ARG A 252 3.01 2.43 -19.32
CA ARG A 252 1.99 2.86 -20.29
C ARG A 252 2.28 4.24 -20.92
N GLY A 253 3.48 4.78 -20.72
CA GLY A 253 3.85 6.12 -21.13
C GLY A 253 3.58 7.17 -20.05
N GLY A 254 4.19 8.34 -20.23
CA GLY A 254 4.15 9.44 -19.25
C GLY A 254 4.97 9.16 -17.99
N PHE A 255 4.87 10.08 -17.03
CA PHE A 255 5.70 10.11 -15.84
C PHE A 255 4.87 10.34 -14.60
N LYS A 256 5.03 9.45 -13.62
CA LYS A 256 4.61 9.68 -12.23
C LYS A 256 5.65 10.59 -11.57
N ILE A 257 5.21 11.69 -11.01
CA ILE A 257 6.07 12.58 -10.21
C ILE A 257 5.69 12.41 -8.75
N SER A 258 6.70 12.29 -7.90
CA SER A 258 6.52 12.36 -6.45
C SER A 258 7.25 13.57 -5.90
N PHE A 259 6.61 14.25 -4.96
CA PHE A 259 7.14 15.41 -4.25
C PHE A 259 7.26 15.09 -2.77
N ARG A 260 8.32 15.62 -2.14
CA ARG A 260 8.48 15.64 -0.68
C ARG A 260 8.99 16.99 -0.23
N SER A 261 8.52 17.47 0.92
CA SER A 261 8.93 18.74 1.52
C SER A 261 9.08 18.61 3.04
N ARG A 262 10.10 19.29 3.57
CA ARG A 262 10.33 19.56 5.00
C ARG A 262 10.34 21.07 5.30
N CYS A 263 9.87 21.89 4.37
CA CYS A 263 9.80 23.34 4.49
C CYS A 263 8.38 23.85 4.22
N GLU A 264 8.22 25.17 4.11
CA GLU A 264 6.90 25.77 3.89
C GLU A 264 6.27 25.45 2.53
N MET A 265 7.05 24.96 1.56
CA MET A 265 6.53 24.54 0.26
C MET A 265 5.44 23.46 0.45
N ASN A 266 4.23 23.77 -0.02
CA ASN A 266 3.10 22.85 -0.01
C ASN A 266 3.13 21.94 -1.25
N CYS A 267 3.52 20.68 -1.06
CA CYS A 267 3.56 19.69 -2.15
C CYS A 267 2.22 19.50 -2.86
N SER A 268 1.11 19.57 -2.13
CA SER A 268 -0.24 19.39 -2.70
C SER A 268 -0.58 20.49 -3.70
N GLU A 269 -0.26 21.74 -3.35
CA GLU A 269 -0.46 22.90 -4.24
C GLU A 269 0.42 22.82 -5.49
N VAL A 270 1.69 22.39 -5.35
CA VAL A 270 2.56 22.17 -6.51
C VAL A 270 2.02 21.05 -7.41
N ALA A 271 1.60 19.93 -6.83
CA ALA A 271 1.05 18.80 -7.58
C ALA A 271 -0.26 19.17 -8.30
N ALA A 272 -1.12 19.98 -7.69
CA ALA A 272 -2.39 20.42 -8.25
C ALA A 272 -2.23 21.22 -9.56
N GLN A 273 -1.12 21.95 -9.74
CA GLN A 273 -0.80 22.63 -11.01
C GLN A 273 -0.65 21.65 -12.19
N PHE A 274 -0.45 20.37 -11.89
CA PHE A 274 -0.30 19.31 -12.87
C PHE A 274 -1.40 18.25 -12.76
N GLY A 275 -2.55 18.60 -12.20
CA GLY A 275 -3.68 17.68 -12.03
C GLY A 275 -3.45 16.57 -11.00
N GLY A 276 -2.42 16.72 -10.16
CA GLY A 276 -2.12 15.83 -9.05
C GLY A 276 -2.74 16.27 -7.72
N GLY A 277 -2.26 15.68 -6.63
CA GLY A 277 -2.71 16.00 -5.28
C GLY A 277 -1.94 15.26 -4.19
N GLY A 278 -2.33 15.49 -2.94
CA GLY A 278 -1.73 14.88 -1.75
C GLY A 278 -1.76 15.82 -0.55
N HIS A 279 -0.73 15.72 0.28
CA HIS A 279 -0.58 16.48 1.52
C HIS A 279 0.50 17.56 1.40
N LYS A 280 0.55 18.48 2.39
CA LYS A 280 1.57 19.56 2.45
C LYS A 280 3.00 19.03 2.31
N ALA A 281 3.33 17.93 3.00
CA ALA A 281 4.68 17.36 3.02
C ALA A 281 4.96 16.34 1.90
N ALA A 282 3.92 15.81 1.24
CA ALA A 282 4.06 14.71 0.31
C ALA A 282 2.88 14.68 -0.67
N ALA A 283 3.17 14.76 -1.97
CA ALA A 283 2.14 14.73 -3.02
C ALA A 283 2.68 14.03 -4.27
N GLY A 284 1.79 13.80 -5.24
CA GLY A 284 2.17 13.25 -6.53
C GLY A 284 1.30 13.78 -7.67
N ALA A 285 1.85 13.70 -8.88
CA ALA A 285 1.17 14.08 -10.11
C ALA A 285 1.54 13.10 -11.24
N PHE A 286 0.82 13.19 -12.36
CA PHE A 286 1.13 12.42 -13.56
C PHE A 286 1.14 13.33 -14.78
N LEU A 287 2.19 13.27 -15.59
CA LEU A 287 2.35 14.11 -16.78
C LEU A 287 2.79 13.29 -17.98
N GLU A 288 2.22 13.61 -19.13
CA GLU A 288 2.73 13.17 -20.42
C GLU A 288 3.74 14.15 -20.99
N GLY A 289 4.60 13.68 -21.89
CA GLY A 289 5.63 14.47 -22.56
C GLY A 289 6.98 13.75 -22.63
N SER A 290 8.02 14.47 -23.05
CA SER A 290 9.40 13.98 -22.92
C SER A 290 9.89 14.15 -21.47
N LEU A 291 10.88 13.34 -21.06
CA LEU A 291 11.50 13.47 -19.73
C LEU A 291 11.99 14.91 -19.48
N GLN A 292 12.65 15.51 -20.48
CA GLN A 292 13.19 16.86 -20.39
C GLN A 292 12.10 17.92 -20.19
N ASP A 293 11.00 17.83 -20.95
CA ASP A 293 9.87 18.76 -20.82
C ASP A 293 9.20 18.63 -19.44
N VAL A 294 8.99 17.38 -18.99
CA VAL A 294 8.39 17.11 -17.69
C VAL A 294 9.28 17.63 -16.56
N GLN A 295 10.58 17.32 -16.58
CA GLN A 295 11.53 17.81 -15.58
C GLN A 295 11.57 19.34 -15.55
N THR A 296 11.63 20.00 -16.70
CA THR A 296 11.68 21.46 -16.79
C THR A 296 10.44 22.08 -16.14
N ARG A 297 9.24 21.66 -16.56
CA ARG A 297 7.97 22.19 -16.05
C ARG A 297 7.82 21.96 -14.54
N VAL A 298 8.14 20.75 -14.07
CA VAL A 298 8.00 20.36 -12.67
C VAL A 298 8.99 21.12 -11.79
N LEU A 299 10.26 21.18 -12.18
CA LEU A 299 11.29 21.85 -11.39
C LEU A 299 11.09 23.36 -11.37
N ASP A 300 10.59 23.98 -12.44
CA ASP A 300 10.25 25.41 -12.44
C ASP A 300 9.13 25.73 -11.43
N ALA A 301 8.09 24.91 -11.36
CA ALA A 301 7.02 25.08 -10.37
C ALA A 301 7.54 24.90 -8.93
N VAL A 302 8.40 23.91 -8.70
CA VAL A 302 9.01 23.66 -7.39
C VAL A 302 9.92 24.82 -6.98
N ARG A 303 10.79 25.31 -7.88
CA ARG A 303 11.64 26.49 -7.63
C ARG A 303 10.80 27.70 -7.26
N ALA A 304 9.71 27.96 -7.98
CA ALA A 304 8.81 29.07 -7.68
C ALA A 304 8.16 28.95 -6.29
N ALA A 305 7.79 27.73 -5.88
CA ALA A 305 7.17 27.46 -4.58
C ALA A 305 8.15 27.42 -3.40
N MET A 306 9.46 27.36 -3.66
CA MET A 306 10.53 27.37 -2.63
C MET A 306 11.20 28.74 -2.43
N ARG A 307 10.87 29.73 -3.26
CA ARG A 307 11.29 31.13 -3.11
C ARG A 307 10.56 31.79 -1.94
#